data_AF-A0A0L8FKI3-F1
#
_entry.id   AF-A0A0L8FKI3-F1
#
_cell.length_a   1.000
_cell.length_b   1.000
_cell.length_c   1.000
_cell.angle_alpha   90.00
_cell.angle_beta   90.00
_cell.angle_gamma   90.00
#
_symmetry.space_group_name_H-M   'P 1'
#
loop_
_entity.id
_entity.type
_entity.pdbx_description
1 polymer ?
#
loop_
_entity_poly.entity_id
_entity_poly.type
_entity_poly.pdbx_seq_one_letter_code
_entity_poly.pdbx_strand_id
1 'polypeptide(L)' 'ILFADICGFTELSSECTAKDLVQLLNELFARFDRLANENHCLRIKILGDCYYCVSGLPESRQDHAHCCVEMGLDMIDAIG' A
#
# COMPACT_ATOMS: atom_id res chain seq x y z
N ILE A 1 -11.74 4.28 1.17
CA ILE A 1 -10.54 4.03 1.99
C ILE A 1 -10.10 2.61 1.69
N LEU A 2 -8.82 2.39 1.44
CA LEU A 2 -8.21 1.09 1.14
C LEU A 2 -7.19 0.73 2.23
N PHE A 3 -7.18 -0.55 2.56
CA PHE A 3 -6.29 -1.18 3.54
C PHE A 3 -5.65 -2.39 2.87
N ALA A 4 -4.32 -2.48 2.89
CA ALA A 4 -3.58 -3.64 2.39
C ALA A 4 -2.61 -4.13 3.46
N ASP A 5 -2.56 -5.44 3.68
CA ASP A 5 -1.78 -6.07 4.75
C ASP A 5 -0.96 -7.23 4.19
N ILE A 6 0.26 -7.42 4.70
CA ILE A 6 1.16 -8.46 4.21
C ILE A 6 0.78 -9.79 4.88
N CYS A 7 0.21 -10.71 4.11
CA CYS A 7 -0.08 -12.04 4.59
C CYS A 7 1.22 -12.76 5.01
N GLY A 8 1.25 -13.32 6.23
CA GLY A 8 2.40 -14.08 6.72
C GLY A 8 3.56 -13.21 7.24
N PHE A 9 3.35 -11.92 7.49
CA PHE A 9 4.40 -11.03 7.96
C PHE A 9 5.13 -11.52 9.23
N THR A 10 4.42 -12.14 10.18
CA THR A 10 5.06 -12.68 11.39
C THR A 10 6.11 -13.73 11.06
N GLU A 11 5.80 -14.67 10.15
CA GLU A 11 6.73 -15.72 9.72
C GLU A 11 7.91 -15.10 8.96
N LEU A 12 7.63 -14.25 7.98
CA LEU A 12 8.65 -13.54 7.20
C LEU A 12 9.58 -12.70 8.09
N SER A 13 9.04 -12.02 9.10
CA SER A 13 9.81 -11.21 10.05
C SER A 13 10.69 -12.04 10.99
N SER A 14 10.36 -13.32 11.20
CA SER A 14 11.12 -14.22 12.06
C SER A 14 12.32 -14.86 11.35
N GLU A 15 12.27 -14.95 10.03
CA GLU A 15 13.35 -15.50 9.19
C GLU A 15 14.31 -14.43 8.64
N CYS A 16 13.89 -13.15 8.65
CA CYS A 16 14.67 -12.03 8.12
C CYS A 16 15.46 -11.28 9.20
N THR A 17 16.60 -10.70 8.83
CA THR A 17 17.22 -9.70 9.70
C THR A 17 16.39 -8.42 9.71
N ALA A 18 16.47 -7.63 10.78
CA ALA A 18 15.76 -6.35 10.86
C ALA A 18 16.11 -5.41 9.69
N LYS A 19 17.34 -5.46 9.19
CA LYS A 19 17.77 -4.64 8.05
C LYS A 19 17.09 -5.09 6.75
N ASP A 20 17.07 -6.39 6.49
CA ASP A 20 16.49 -6.94 5.26
C ASP A 20 14.97 -6.75 5.24
N LEU A 21 14.32 -6.92 6.40
CA LEU A 21 12.88 -6.68 6.56
C LEU A 21 12.52 -5.22 6.26
N VAL A 22 13.26 -4.28 6.83
CA VAL A 22 13.03 -2.84 6.58
C VAL A 22 13.28 -2.49 5.12
N GLN A 23 14.30 -3.08 4.49
CA GLN A 23 14.56 -2.86 3.07
C GLN A 23 13.40 -3.37 2.19
N LEU A 24 12.93 -4.60 2.45
CA LEU A 24 11.77 -5.19 1.74
C LEU A 24 10.52 -4.30 1.88
N LEU A 25 10.20 -3.88 3.11
CA LEU A 25 9.05 -3.01 3.37
C LEU A 25 9.19 -1.67 2.65
N ASN A 26 10.37 -1.07 2.67
CA ASN A 26 10.61 0.20 1.97
C ASN A 26 10.44 0.06 0.46
N GLU A 27 10.93 -1.02 -0.14
CA GLU A 27 10.77 -1.27 -1.58
C GLU A 27 9.30 -1.50 -1.97
N LEU A 28 8.57 -2.26 -1.16
CA LEU A 28 7.14 -2.51 -1.37
C LEU A 28 6.33 -1.23 -1.22
N PHE A 29 6.53 -0.47 -0.14
CA PHE A 29 5.79 0.77 0.09
C PHE A 29 6.15 1.85 -0.91
N ALA A 30 7.39 1.90 -1.42
CA ALA A 30 7.76 2.80 -2.51
C ALA A 30 7.06 2.43 -3.83
N ARG A 31 6.80 1.14 -4.09
CA ARG A 31 5.95 0.72 -5.22
C ARG A 31 4.51 1.18 -5.01
N PHE A 32 3.94 0.93 -3.84
CA PHE A 32 2.56 1.36 -3.53
C PHE A 32 2.40 2.88 -3.55
N ASP A 33 3.39 3.65 -3.11
CA ASP A 33 3.35 5.11 -3.19
C ASP A 33 3.25 5.62 -4.64
N ARG A 34 3.91 4.94 -5.59
CA ARG A 34 3.79 5.26 -7.02
C ARG A 34 2.38 4.95 -7.54
N LEU A 35 1.88 3.75 -7.25
CA LEU A 35 0.52 3.34 -7.63
C LEU A 35 -0.54 4.27 -7.01
N ALA A 36 -0.36 4.69 -5.77
CA ALA A 36 -1.27 5.59 -5.08
C ALA A 36 -1.33 6.94 -5.80
N ASN A 37 -0.18 7.46 -6.25
CA ASN A 37 -0.12 8.70 -7.02
C ASN A 37 -0.83 8.56 -8.40
N GLU A 38 -0.60 7.43 -9.08
CA GLU A 38 -1.24 7.11 -10.37
C GLU A 38 -2.76 6.96 -10.25
N ASN A 39 -3.23 6.36 -9.15
CA ASN A 39 -4.64 6.12 -8.86
C ASN A 39 -5.31 7.22 -8.02
N HIS A 40 -4.72 8.42 -7.92
CA HIS A 40 -5.28 9.54 -7.16
C HIS A 40 -5.69 9.18 -5.71
N CYS A 41 -4.87 8.37 -5.06
CA CYS A 41 -5.00 7.96 -3.67
C CYS A 41 -3.93 8.65 -2.82
N LEU A 42 -4.36 9.23 -1.70
CA LEU A 42 -3.48 9.78 -0.68
C LEU A 42 -3.11 8.69 0.32
N ARG A 43 -1.81 8.45 0.49
CA ARG A 43 -1.31 7.63 1.61
C ARG A 43 -1.59 8.36 2.93
N ILE A 44 -2.25 7.67 3.87
CA ILE A 44 -2.55 8.21 5.19
C ILE A 44 -1.46 7.83 6.19
N LYS A 45 -1.14 6.55 6.28
CA LYS A 45 -0.23 6.01 7.29
C LYS A 45 0.30 4.64 6.87
N ILE A 46 1.38 4.23 7.52
CA ILE A 46 1.87 2.85 7.56
C ILE A 46 1.84 2.42 9.03
N LEU A 47 1.28 1.24 9.31
CA LEU A 47 1.27 0.63 10.65
C LEU A 47 1.87 -0.77 10.54
N GLY A 48 3.16 -0.89 10.83
CA GLY A 48 3.89 -2.14 10.64
C GLY A 48 3.94 -2.52 9.16
N ASP A 49 3.32 -3.64 8.85
CA ASP A 49 3.15 -4.24 7.52
C ASP A 49 1.90 -3.76 6.77
N CYS A 50 1.00 -3.02 7.43
CA CYS A 50 -0.22 -2.55 6.81
C CYS A 50 -0.05 -1.16 6.15
N TYR A 51 -0.50 -1.05 4.89
CA TYR A 51 -0.52 0.15 4.06
C TYR A 51 -1.93 0.72 3.94
N TYR A 52 -2.08 2.04 4.16
CA TYR A 52 -3.37 2.73 4.19
C TYR A 52 -3.40 3.88 3.19
N CYS A 53 -4.39 3.90 2.31
CA CYS A 53 -4.64 5.03 1.43
C CYS A 53 -6.13 5.36 1.27
N VAL A 54 -6.41 6.58 0.80
CA VAL A 54 -7.77 7.07 0.57
C VAL A 54 -7.80 7.91 -0.69
N SER A 55 -8.83 7.72 -1.52
CA SER A 55 -9.19 8.68 -2.56
C SER A 55 -10.37 9.53 -2.09
N GLY A 56 -10.48 10.76 -2.58
CA GLY A 56 -11.52 11.71 -2.14
C GLY A 56 -11.08 12.74 -1.10
N LEU A 57 -9.79 12.76 -0.71
CA LEU A 57 -9.24 13.69 0.28
C LEU A 57 -7.86 14.22 -0.15
N PRO A 58 -7.49 15.47 0.21
CA PRO A 58 -8.34 16.47 0.88
C PRO A 58 -9.43 17.05 -0.04
N GLU A 59 -9.27 16.88 -1.35
CA GLU A 59 -10.22 17.32 -2.36
C GLU A 59 -11.20 16.20 -2.70
N SER A 60 -12.49 16.53 -2.64
CA SER A 60 -13.57 15.61 -3.02
C SER A 60 -13.49 15.25 -4.51
N ARG A 61 -13.77 13.99 -4.83
CA ARG A 61 -13.69 13.42 -6.18
C ARG A 61 -14.93 12.57 -6.42
N GLN A 62 -15.54 12.61 -7.59
CA GLN A 62 -16.74 11.80 -7.84
C GLN A 62 -16.40 10.32 -8.09
N ASP A 63 -15.20 10.05 -8.59
CA ASP A 63 -14.66 8.74 -8.93
C ASP A 63 -13.81 8.12 -7.81
N HIS A 64 -13.87 8.68 -6.59
CA HIS A 64 -13.04 8.23 -5.45
C HIS A 64 -13.12 6.71 -5.21
N ALA A 65 -14.29 6.10 -5.43
CA ALA A 65 -14.50 4.67 -5.23
C ALA A 65 -13.80 3.86 -6.31
N HIS A 66 -13.87 4.31 -7.57
CA HIS A 66 -13.19 3.67 -8.69
C HIS A 66 -11.67 3.74 -8.52
N CYS A 67 -11.13 4.92 -8.21
CA CYS A 67 -9.71 5.12 -7.88
C CYS A 67 -9.22 4.17 -6.78
N CYS A 68 -9.99 3.99 -5.69
CA CYS A 68 -9.62 3.05 -4.63
C CYS A 68 -9.64 1.59 -5.10
N VAL A 69 -10.53 1.21 -6.01
CA VAL A 69 -10.60 -0.17 -6.53
C VAL A 69 -9.45 -0.44 -7.50
N GLU A 70 -9.19 0.46 -8.45
CA GLU A 70 -8.06 0.35 -9.38
C GLU A 70 -6.72 0.29 -8.64
N MET A 71 -6.54 1.13 -7.62
CA MET A 71 -5.38 1.03 -6.71
C MET A 71 -5.21 -0.37 -6.13
N GLY A 72 -6.30 -1.01 -5.69
CA GLY A 72 -6.25 -2.36 -5.13
C GLY A 72 -5.88 -3.42 -6.17
N LEU A 73 -6.37 -3.28 -7.40
CA LEU A 73 -6.03 -4.16 -8.51
C LEU A 73 -4.55 -4.01 -8.88
N ASP A 74 -4.06 -2.78 -9.01
CA ASP A 74 -2.64 -2.51 -9.30
C ASP A 74 -1.71 -3.01 -8.18
N MET A 75 -2.15 -2.94 -6.93
CA MET A 75 -1.39 -3.52 -5.81
C MET A 75 -1.25 -5.04 -5.95
N ILE A 76 -2.30 -5.74 -6.39
CA ILE A 76 -2.24 -7.19 -6.63
C ILE A 76 -1.26 -7.47 -7.77
N ASP A 77 -1.36 -6.73 -8.88
CA ASP A 77 -0.49 -6.90 -10.05
C ASP A 77 0.98 -6.55 -9.76
N ALA A 78 1.25 -5.63 -8.83
CA ALA A 78 2.61 -5.24 -8.44
C ALA A 78 3.30 -6.22 -7.47
N ILE A 79 2.52 -7.12 -6.85
CA ILE A 79 3.00 -8.18 -5.95
C ILE A 79 3.15 -9.52 -6.70
N GLY A 80 2.38 -9.72 -7.78
CA GLY A 80 2.49 -10.87 -8.70
C GLY A 80 3.76 -10.87 -9.55
#